data_AF-A0A953PTY0-F1
#
_entry.id   AF-A0A953PTY0-F1
#
_cell.length_a   1.000
_cell.length_b   1.000
_cell.length_c   1.000
_cell.angle_alpha   90.00
_cell.angle_beta   90.00
_cell.angle_gamma   90.00
#
_symmetry.space_group_name_H-M   'P 1'
#
loop_
_entity.id
_entity.type
_entity.pdbx_description
1 polymer ?
#
loop_
_entity_poly.entity_id
_entity_poly.type
_entity_poly.pdbx_seq_one_letter_code
_entity_poly.pdbx_strand_id
1 'polypeptide(L)' 'MIDRSKLPNSFEFVVTAGARTRQLLAGSTPRVTVGDHKKTTVAQQEVITHQVEAMEREKPIE' A
#
# COMPACT_ATOMS: atom_id res chain seq x y z
N MET A 1 -6.50 12.43 -5.94
CA MET A 1 -6.96 11.03 -5.78
C MET A 1 -6.32 10.24 -6.91
N ILE A 2 -5.68 9.10 -6.64
CA ILE A 2 -4.93 8.33 -7.67
C ILE A 2 -5.88 7.80 -8.73
N ASP A 3 -5.49 7.92 -10.01
CA ASP A 3 -6.22 7.33 -11.14
C ASP A 3 -6.08 5.80 -11.12
N ARG A 4 -7.21 5.13 -10.92
CA ARG A 4 -7.30 3.67 -10.77
C ARG A 4 -7.65 2.95 -12.07
N SER A 5 -7.97 3.68 -13.14
CA SER A 5 -8.40 3.12 -14.42
C SER A 5 -7.35 2.23 -15.08
N LYS A 6 -6.08 2.42 -14.72
CA LYS A 6 -4.93 1.67 -15.23
C LYS A 6 -4.46 0.53 -14.31
N LEU A 7 -5.13 0.33 -13.18
CA LEU A 7 -4.74 -0.73 -12.25
C LEU A 7 -5.22 -2.08 -12.80
N PRO A 8 -4.34 -3.09 -12.88
CA PRO A 8 -4.73 -4.43 -13.32
C PRO A 8 -5.78 -5.05 -12.38
N ASN A 9 -5.70 -4.73 -11.09
CA ASN A 9 -6.67 -5.17 -10.09
C ASN A 9 -6.92 -4.07 -9.04
N SER A 10 -8.07 -3.40 -9.16
CA SER A 10 -8.46 -2.32 -8.23
C SER A 10 -8.74 -2.81 -6.80
N PHE A 11 -9.24 -4.04 -6.62
CA PHE A 11 -9.53 -4.58 -5.29
C PHE A 11 -8.25 -4.87 -4.53
N GLU A 12 -7.31 -5.55 -5.19
CA GLU A 12 -6.00 -5.86 -4.62
C GLU A 12 -5.22 -4.59 -4.27
N PHE A 13 -5.25 -3.57 -5.13
CA PHE A 13 -4.68 -2.26 -4.82
C PHE A 13 -5.23 -1.67 -3.51
N VAL A 14 -6.56 -1.70 -3.32
CA VAL A 14 -7.20 -1.17 -2.11
C VAL A 14 -6.85 -1.99 -0.87
N VAL A 15 -6.82 -3.33 -0.99
CA VAL A 15 -6.44 -4.23 0.11
C VAL A 15 -5.00 -3.98 0.55
N THR A 16 -4.07 -3.92 -0.39
CA THR A 16 -2.64 -3.67 -0.12
C THR A 16 -2.41 -2.28 0.46
N ALA A 17 -2.99 -1.24 -0.14
CA ALA A 17 -2.88 0.13 0.38
C ALA A 17 -3.52 0.29 1.78
N GLY A 18 -4.62 -0.43 2.05
CA GLY A 18 -5.27 -0.47 3.35
C GLY A 18 -4.40 -1.14 4.42
N ALA A 19 -3.81 -2.30 4.10
CA ALA A 19 -2.85 -2.97 4.98
C ALA A 19 -1.63 -2.07 5.25
N ARG A 20 -1.10 -1.42 4.21
CA ARG A 20 0.05 -0.52 4.35
C ARG A 20 -0.27 0.72 5.17
N THR A 21 -1.46 1.30 5.01
CA THR A 21 -1.92 2.42 5.86
C THR A 21 -1.88 2.06 7.34
N ARG A 22 -2.29 0.84 7.71
CA ARG A 22 -2.20 0.35 9.10
C ARG A 22 -0.76 0.28 9.60
N GLN A 23 0.18 -0.15 8.77
CA GLN A 23 1.61 -0.15 9.13
C GLN A 23 2.14 1.27 9.37
N LEU A 24 1.79 2.23 8.51
CA LEU A 24 2.17 3.64 8.69
C LEU A 24 1.51 4.26 9.94
N LEU A 25 0.27 3.85 10.27
CA LEU A 25 -0.39 4.26 11.51
C LEU A 25 0.33 3.70 12.74
N ALA A 26 0.86 2.48 12.67
CA ALA A 26 1.66 1.83 13.70
C ALA A 26 3.12 2.35 13.79
N GLY A 27 3.51 3.35 13.00
CA GLY A 27 4.84 3.98 13.08
C GLY A 27 5.87 3.41 12.09
N SER A 28 5.47 2.58 11.12
CA SER A 28 6.36 2.18 10.03
C SER A 28 6.83 3.39 9.22
N THR A 29 8.09 3.36 8.78
CA THR A 29 8.68 4.38 7.91
C THR A 29 8.09 4.33 6.50
N PRO A 30 7.67 5.47 5.91
CA PRO A 30 7.35 5.58 4.50
C PRO A 30 8.54 5.24 3.59
N ARG A 31 8.29 4.60 2.45
CA ARG A 31 9.28 4.24 1.42
C ARG A 31 9.32 5.23 0.26
N VAL A 32 8.41 6.20 0.25
CA VAL A 32 8.37 7.31 -0.71
C VAL A 32 8.53 8.62 0.04
N THR A 33 9.21 9.58 -0.57
CA THR A 33 9.27 10.94 -0.04
C THR A 33 7.91 11.59 -0.24
N VAL A 34 7.24 11.82 0.86
CA VAL A 34 5.93 12.45 0.91
C VAL A 34 6.07 13.57 1.92
N GLY A 35 5.74 14.79 1.53
CA GLY A 35 5.63 15.91 2.48
C GLY A 35 4.46 15.66 3.46
N ASP A 36 3.74 16.71 3.83
CA ASP A 36 2.56 16.59 4.69
C ASP A 36 1.35 15.98 3.95
N HIS A 37 1.40 14.68 3.73
CA HIS A 37 0.31 13.89 3.15
C HIS A 37 -0.28 12.92 4.18
N LYS A 38 -1.59 12.68 4.08
CA LYS A 38 -2.26 11.66 4.88
C LYS A 38 -1.64 10.29 4.63
N LYS A 39 -1.50 9.47 5.67
CA LYS A 39 -0.95 8.10 5.58
C LYS A 39 -1.63 7.23 4.52
N THR A 40 -2.91 7.44 4.25
CA THR A 40 -3.64 6.77 3.16
C THR A 40 -3.13 7.15 1.77
N THR A 41 -2.82 8.42 1.54
CA THR A 41 -2.23 8.91 0.29
C THR A 41 -0.82 8.35 0.12
N VAL A 42 -0.04 8.34 1.20
CA VAL A 42 1.32 7.76 1.21
C VAL A 42 1.27 6.28 0.82
N ALA A 43 0.43 5.49 1.49
CA ALA A 43 0.28 4.07 1.21
C ALA A 43 -0.17 3.80 -0.24
N GLN A 44 -1.13 4.57 -0.76
CA GLN A 44 -1.56 4.45 -2.15
C GLN A 44 -0.42 4.77 -3.13
N GLN A 45 0.40 5.77 -2.82
CA GLN A 45 1.57 6.13 -3.62
C GLN A 45 2.61 5.01 -3.60
N GLU A 46 2.93 4.46 -2.42
CA GLU A 46 3.88 3.36 -2.28
C GLU A 46 3.48 2.11 -3.08
N VAL A 47 2.18 1.80 -3.10
CA VAL A 47 1.67 0.64 -3.83
C VAL A 47 1.69 0.86 -5.33
N ILE A 48 1.27 2.03 -5.83
CA ILE A 48 1.26 2.29 -7.28
C ILE A 48 2.67 2.44 -7.87
N THR A 49 3.65 2.86 -7.06
CA THR A 49 5.06 2.93 -7.47
C THR A 49 5.84 1.65 -7.16
N HIS A 50 5.15 0.56 -6.79
CA HIS A 50 5.74 -0.75 -6.49
C HIS A 50 6.83 -0.72 -5.40
N GLN A 51 6.82 0.30 -4.53
CA GLN A 51 7.70 0.33 -3.36
C GLN A 51 7.18 -0.57 -2.24
N VAL A 52 5.88 -0.86 -2.25
CA VAL A 52 5.21 -1.81 -1.35
C VAL A 52 4.32 -2.72 -2.18
N GLU A 53 4.46 -4.02 -1.96
CA GLU A 53 3.67 -5.05 -2.64
C GLU A 53 3.05 -6.01 -1.61
N ALA A 54 1.99 -6.70 -2.02
CA ALA A 54 1.40 -7.74 -1.19
C ALA A 54 2.36 -8.93 -1.10
N MET A 55 2.63 -9.39 0.10
CA MET A 55 3.36 -10.64 0.31
C MET A 55 2.39 -11.81 0.18
N GLU A 56 2.78 -12.86 -0.53
CA GLU A 56 2.04 -14.12 -0.49
C GLU A 56 2.03 -14.64 0.95
N ARG A 57 0.84 -15.01 1.44
CA ARG A 57 0.76 -15.75 2.70
C ARG A 57 1.31 -17.13 2.46
N GLU A 58 2.42 -17.46 3.11
CA GLU A 58 2.83 -18.86 3.25
C GLU A 58 1.67 -19.63 3.87
N LYS A 59 1.27 -20.72 3.21
CA LYS A 59 0.28 -21.64 3.78
C LYS A 59 0.86 -22.20 5.08
N PRO A 60 0.07 -22.33 6.16
CA PRO A 60 0.53 -22.99 7.37
C PRO A 60 1.12 -24.36 7.01
N ILE A 61 2.31 -24.63 7.52
CA ILE A 61 2.92 -25.96 7.43
C ILE A 61 2.01 -26.87 8.27
N GLU A 62 1.28 -27.77 7.62
CA GLU A 62 0.42 -28.77 8.30
C GLU A 62 1.26 -29.85 9.00
#